data_AF-A0AAW6NH09-F1
#
_entry.id   AF-A0AAW6NH09-F1
#
_cell.length_a   1.000
_cell.length_b   1.000
_cell.length_c   1.000
_cell.angle_alpha   90.00
_cell.angle_beta   90.00
_cell.angle_gamma   90.00
#
_symmetry.space_group_name_H-M   'P 1'
#
loop_
_entity.id
_entity.type
_entity.pdbx_description
1 polymer ?
#
loop_
_entity_poly.entity_id
_entity_poly.type
_entity_poly.pdbx_seq_one_letter_code
_entity_poly.pdbx_strand_id
1 'polypeptide(L)' 'MGEPNELAGHASGACRMGADDAAVVDRQLRVNGIRNLRIADSSIMPRIVSVPTMPICAVIGVRAADLLSKG' A
#
# COMPACT_ATOMS: atom_id res chain seq x y z
N MET A 1 26.02 8.13 4.63
CA MET A 1 25.02 8.09 5.72
C MET A 1 23.68 8.02 5.00
N GLY A 2 23.07 6.83 4.93
CA GLY A 2 21.89 6.58 4.09
C GLY A 2 20.68 7.37 4.57
N GLU A 3 19.77 7.70 3.64
CA GLU A 3 18.52 8.37 3.98
C GLU A 3 17.78 7.58 5.08
N PRO A 4 17.06 8.24 6.01
CA PRO A 4 16.41 7.57 7.14
C PRO A 4 15.49 6.40 6.75
N ASN A 5 15.08 6.32 5.48
CA ASN A 5 14.22 5.28 4.94
C ASN A 5 14.95 3.97 4.54
N GLU A 6 16.28 3.99 4.37
CA GLU A 6 17.03 2.83 3.85
C GLU A 6 17.54 1.90 4.96
N LEU A 7 17.65 2.41 6.19
CA LEU A 7 18.45 1.78 7.25
C LEU A 7 17.68 0.84 8.18
N ALA A 8 16.36 0.72 8.01
CA ALA A 8 15.54 -0.12 8.87
C ALA A 8 14.46 -0.85 8.06
N GLY A 9 14.81 -1.82 7.19
CA GLY A 9 13.95 -2.91 6.71
C GLY A 9 12.46 -2.68 6.34
N HIS A 10 12.00 -1.45 6.19
CA HIS A 10 10.58 -1.04 6.19
C HIS A 10 10.27 -0.20 4.94
N ALA A 11 10.79 -0.63 3.79
CA ALA A 11 10.49 0.01 2.50
C ALA A 11 8.97 0.02 2.26
N SER A 12 8.45 1.18 1.88
CA SER A 12 7.01 1.41 1.69
C SER A 12 6.77 2.59 0.74
N GLY A 13 5.54 2.70 0.23
CA GLY A 13 5.09 3.87 -0.53
C GLY A 13 5.41 3.92 -2.03
N ALA A 14 6.07 2.90 -2.60
CA ALA A 14 6.40 2.85 -4.03
C ALA A 14 5.17 2.85 -4.97
N CYS A 15 4.02 2.37 -4.48
CA CYS A 15 2.74 2.33 -5.19
C CYS A 15 1.65 3.07 -4.40
N ARG A 16 1.95 4.29 -3.92
CA ARG A 16 1.09 5.09 -3.03
C ARG A 16 -0.40 5.03 -3.39
N MET A 17 -1.22 4.73 -2.39
CA MET A 17 -2.67 4.91 -2.42
C MET A 17 -3.05 6.39 -2.29
N GLY A 18 -3.99 6.86 -3.09
CA GLY A 18 -4.44 8.25 -3.04
C GLY A 18 -5.71 8.51 -3.85
N ALA A 19 -6.13 9.77 -3.87
CA ALA A 19 -7.25 10.25 -4.69
C ALA A 19 -6.82 11.38 -5.66
N ASP A 20 -5.51 11.64 -5.72
CA ASP A 20 -4.85 12.57 -6.63
C ASP A 20 -4.31 11.85 -7.86
N ASP A 21 -4.02 12.61 -8.92
CA ASP A 21 -3.50 12.09 -10.20
C ASP A 21 -2.14 11.40 -10.07
N ALA A 22 -1.39 11.68 -9.01
CA ALA A 22 -0.10 11.05 -8.76
C ALA A 22 -0.22 9.74 -7.95
N ALA A 23 -1.43 9.28 -7.62
CA ALA A 23 -1.65 8.01 -6.94
C ALA A 23 -1.54 6.82 -7.88
N VAL A 24 -0.96 5.71 -7.40
CA VAL A 24 -0.83 4.46 -8.17
C VAL A 24 -2.05 3.56 -7.96
N VAL A 25 -2.59 3.54 -6.73
CA VAL A 25 -3.79 2.76 -6.40
C VAL A 25 -4.89 3.61 -5.77
N ASP A 26 -6.14 3.20 -5.96
CA ASP A 26 -7.31 3.80 -5.31
C ASP A 26 -7.61 3.20 -3.92
N ARG A 27 -8.67 3.70 -3.26
CA ARG A 27 -9.14 3.21 -1.94
C ARG A 27 -9.69 1.78 -1.95
N GLN A 28 -9.87 1.19 -3.13
CA GLN A 28 -10.27 -0.20 -3.36
C GLN A 28 -9.08 -1.07 -3.76
N LEU A 29 -7.86 -0.56 -3.58
CA LEU A 29 -6.58 -1.20 -3.87
C LEU A 29 -6.36 -1.48 -5.37
N ARG A 30 -7.17 -0.90 -6.26
CA ARG A 30 -7.09 -1.11 -7.71
C ARG A 30 -5.98 -0.26 -8.27
N VAL A 31 -5.21 -0.82 -9.19
CA VAL A 31 -4.19 -0.05 -9.92
C VAL A 31 -4.88 0.87 -10.91
N ASN A 32 -4.57 2.16 -10.83
CA ASN A 32 -5.16 3.17 -11.70
C ASN A 32 -4.83 2.87 -13.16
N GLY A 33 -5.85 2.87 -14.02
CA GLY A 33 -5.69 2.58 -15.46
C GLY A 33 -5.52 1.10 -15.83
N ILE A 34 -5.46 0.18 -14.87
CA ILE A 34 -5.30 -1.26 -15.14
C ILE A 34 -6.49 -2.05 -14.58
N ARG A 35 -7.14 -2.84 -15.44
CA ARG A 35 -8.26 -3.69 -15.03
C ARG A 35 -7.78 -4.95 -14.31
N ASN A 36 -8.56 -5.41 -13.34
CA ASN A 36 -8.37 -6.67 -12.62
C ASN A 36 -7.01 -6.83 -11.91
N LEU A 37 -6.31 -5.72 -11.61
CA LEU A 37 -5.06 -5.72 -10.85
C LEU A 37 -5.22 -4.93 -9.56
N ARG A 38 -4.70 -5.49 -8.46
CA ARG A 38 -4.65 -4.86 -7.14
C ARG A 38 -3.29 -5.03 -6.50
N ILE A 39 -2.93 -4.10 -5.61
CA ILE A 39 -1.71 -4.17 -4.80
C ILE A 39 -2.11 -4.07 -3.32
N ALA A 40 -1.61 -4.99 -2.49
CA ALA A 40 -2.01 -5.14 -1.09
C ALA A 40 -0.81 -5.46 -0.19
N ASP A 41 0.17 -4.56 -0.14
CA ASP A 41 1.37 -4.66 0.69
C ASP A 41 1.83 -3.28 1.19
N SER A 42 3.05 -3.14 1.71
CA SER A 42 3.56 -1.85 2.20
C SER A 42 3.75 -0.78 1.13
N SER A 43 3.81 -1.16 -0.14
CA SER A 43 4.04 -0.21 -1.23
C SER A 43 2.89 0.79 -1.38
N ILE A 44 1.66 0.44 -0.95
CA ILE A 44 0.49 1.33 -1.06
C ILE A 44 0.42 2.40 0.03
N MET A 45 1.25 2.31 1.07
CA MET A 45 1.17 3.22 2.21
C MET A 45 1.49 4.66 1.76
N PRO A 46 0.62 5.65 2.03
CA PRO A 46 0.83 7.00 1.52
C PRO A 46 1.96 7.75 2.21
N ARG A 47 2.33 7.33 3.41
CA ARG A 47 3.52 7.75 4.16
C ARG A 47 4.01 6.59 5.01
N ILE A 48 5.27 6.64 5.41
CA ILE A 48 5.82 5.74 6.42
C ILE A 48 5.02 5.92 7.70
N VAL A 49 4.47 4.83 8.20
CA VAL A 49 3.74 4.77 9.47
C VAL A 49 4.75 4.50 10.59
N SER A 50 4.63 5.19 11.74
CA SER A 50 5.51 5.02 12.91
C SER A 50 5.26 3.72 13.69
N VAL A 51 4.75 2.70 13.04
CA VAL A 51 4.46 1.38 13.60
C VAL A 51 5.17 0.30 12.76
N PRO A 52 5.41 -0.90 13.32
CA PRO A 52 6.05 -1.97 12.55
C PRO A 52 5.29 -2.27 11.26
N THR A 53 6.00 -2.51 10.15
CA THR A 53 5.36 -2.71 8.83
C THR A 53 4.57 -4.01 8.76
N MET A 54 5.03 -5.08 9.42
CA MET A 54 4.37 -6.39 9.41
C MET A 54 2.88 -6.33 9.81
N PRO A 55 2.49 -5.80 10.99
CA PRO A 55 1.08 -5.73 11.36
C PRO A 55 0.25 -4.86 10.42
N ILE A 56 0.82 -3.81 9.84
CA ILE A 56 0.11 -2.99 8.85
C ILE A 56 -0.14 -3.77 7.56
N CYS A 57 0.87 -4.51 7.06
CA CYS A 57 0.68 -5.38 5.90
C CYS A 57 -0.40 -6.44 6.15
N ALA A 58 -0.46 -7.01 7.36
CA ALA A 58 -1.53 -7.94 7.72
C ALA A 58 -2.92 -7.29 7.64
N VAL A 59 -3.08 -6.07 8.17
CA VAL A 59 -4.35 -5.32 8.09
C VAL A 59 -4.71 -4.95 6.65
N ILE A 60 -3.74 -4.58 5.81
CA ILE A 60 -3.94 -4.34 4.38
C ILE A 60 -4.44 -5.63 3.69
N GLY A 61 -3.86 -6.78 4.03
CA GLY A 61 -4.30 -8.09 3.55
C GLY A 61 -5.75 -8.42 3.94
N VAL A 62 -6.14 -8.17 5.19
CA VAL A 62 -7.53 -8.32 5.65
C VAL A 62 -8.47 -7.43 4.83
N ARG A 63 -8.07 -6.16 4.60
CA ARG A 63 -8.85 -5.25 3.76
C ARG A 63 -8.98 -5.75 2.32
N ALA A 64 -7.92 -6.33 1.75
CA ALA A 64 -7.96 -6.91 0.42
C ALA A 64 -8.93 -8.10 0.37
N ALA A 65 -8.90 -8.99 1.37
CA ALA A 65 -9.83 -10.12 1.47
C ALA A 65 -11.29 -9.66 1.54
N ASP A 66 -11.59 -8.60 2.31
CA ASP A 66 -12.94 -8.01 2.38
C ASP A 66 -13.40 -7.45 1.02
N LEU A 67 -12.49 -6.79 0.29
CA LEU A 67 -12.80 -6.19 -1.03
C LEU A 67 -13.00 -7.26 -2.11
N LEU A 68 -12.32 -8.40 -1.99
CA LEU A 68 -12.45 -9.52 -2.92
C LEU A 68 -13.66 -10.39 -2.62
N SER A 69 -14.00 -10.59 -1.34
CA SER A 69 -15.16 -11.40 -0.92
C SER A 69 -16.51 -10.74 -1.18
N LYS A 70 -16.52 -9.43 -1.42
CA LYS A 70 -17.73 -8.64 -1.75
C LYS A 70 -17.95 -8.48 -3.26
N GLY A 71 -17.25 -9.27 -4.08
CA GLY A 71 -17.33 -9.30 -5.54
C GLY A 71 -18.31 -10.35 -6.06
#